data_AF-A0A504UF05-F1
#
_entry.id   AF-A0A504UF05-F1
#
_cell.length_a   1.000
_cell.length_b   1.000
_cell.length_c   1.000
_cell.angle_alpha   90.00
_cell.angle_beta   90.00
_cell.angle_gamma   90.00
#
_symmetry.space_group_name_H-M   'P 1'
#
loop_
_entity.id
_entity.type
_entity.pdbx_description
1 polymer ?
#
loop_
_entity_poly.entity_id
_entity_poly.type
_entity_poly.pdbx_seq_one_letter_code
_entity_poly.pdbx_strand_id
1 'polypeptide(L)' 'MKRPRIRAVLFALTAGFFGYVFYMRYWIWRDCIAASQSSCLTADGSNVTDGGMVWGVIALGFAAAALIAQFGRR' A
#
# COMPACT_ATOMS: atom_id res chain seq x y z
N MET A 1 2.20 1.43 29.37
CA MET A 1 2.20 1.57 27.89
C MET A 1 3.63 1.71 27.41
N LYS A 2 4.17 0.76 26.62
CA LYS A 2 5.54 0.85 26.09
C LYS A 2 5.56 1.91 24.98
N ARG A 3 6.51 2.87 25.04
CA ARG A 3 6.65 3.91 24.01
C ARG A 3 6.91 3.25 22.64
N PRO A 4 6.22 3.67 21.56
CA PRO A 4 6.48 3.15 20.24
C PRO A 4 7.92 3.49 19.83
N ARG A 5 8.63 2.53 19.25
CA ARG A 5 9.98 2.76 18.73
C ARG A 5 9.86 3.66 17.48
N ILE A 6 10.71 4.68 17.36
CA ILE A 6 10.69 5.63 16.22
C ILE A 6 10.71 4.88 14.88
N ARG A 7 11.52 3.83 14.75
CA ARG A 7 11.56 2.98 13.54
C ARG A 7 10.21 2.34 13.22
N ALA A 8 9.47 1.87 14.22
CA ALA A 8 8.15 1.29 14.03
C ALA A 8 7.14 2.35 13.55
N VAL A 9 7.21 3.56 14.10
CA VAL A 9 6.38 4.69 13.64
C VAL A 9 6.68 5.04 12.18
N LEU A 10 7.97 5.14 11.81
CA LEU A 10 8.37 5.43 10.44
C LEU A 10 7.87 4.35 9.47
N PHE A 11 8.07 3.06 9.78
CA PHE A 11 7.56 1.99 8.93
C PHE A 11 6.04 1.98 8.82
N ALA A 12 5.32 2.27 9.91
CA ALA A 12 3.86 2.36 9.89
C ALA A 12 3.36 3.51 9.00
N LEU A 13 4.01 4.68 9.05
CA LEU A 13 3.68 5.81 8.16
C LEU A 13 3.95 5.47 6.70
N THR A 14 5.10 4.85 6.40
CA THR A 14 5.44 4.41 5.05
C THR A 14 4.45 3.35 4.54
N ALA A 15 4.04 2.39 5.39
CA ALA A 15 3.01 1.42 5.07
C ALA A 15 1.67 2.11 4.73
N GLY A 16 1.26 3.10 5.54
CA GLY A 16 0.06 3.89 5.29
C GLY A 16 0.11 4.66 3.97
N PHE A 17 1.25 5.28 3.66
CA PHE A 17 1.45 5.98 2.38
C PHE A 17 1.30 5.03 1.18
N PHE A 18 1.99 3.88 1.18
CA PHE A 18 1.86 2.93 0.08
C PHE A 18 0.48 2.26 0.04
N GLY A 19 -0.17 2.06 1.20
CA GLY A 19 -1.56 1.60 1.27
C GLY A 19 -2.52 2.59 0.62
N TYR A 20 -2.32 3.89 0.82
CA TYR A 20 -3.08 4.94 0.14
C TYR A 20 -2.83 4.94 -1.37
N VAL A 21 -1.57 4.81 -1.81
CA VAL A 21 -1.24 4.71 -3.24
C VAL A 21 -1.87 3.47 -3.86
N PHE A 22 -1.81 2.32 -3.20
CA PHE A 22 -2.50 1.08 -3.60
C PHE A 22 -4.00 1.30 -3.75
N TYR A 23 -4.63 1.98 -2.78
CA TYR A 23 -6.05 2.27 -2.83
C TYR A 23 -6.41 3.09 -4.06
N MET A 24 -5.70 4.20 -4.29
CA MET A 24 -5.95 5.13 -5.40
C MET A 24 -5.62 4.54 -6.77
N ARG A 25 -4.58 3.70 -6.86
CA ARG A 25 -4.04 3.21 -8.14
C ARG A 25 -4.53 1.84 -8.55
N TYR A 26 -5.13 1.08 -7.64
CA TYR A 26 -5.59 -0.29 -7.90
C TYR A 26 -6.96 -0.55 -7.27
N TRP A 27 -7.09 -0.46 -5.94
CA TRP A 27 -8.24 -1.03 -5.23
C TRP A 27 -9.60 -0.48 -5.70
N ILE A 28 -9.72 0.84 -5.83
CA ILE A 28 -10.98 1.47 -6.27
C ILE A 28 -11.34 1.15 -7.73
N TRP A 29 -10.34 0.77 -8.53
CA TRP A 29 -10.49 0.47 -9.96
C TRP A 29 -10.44 -1.02 -10.27
N ARG A 30 -10.32 -1.88 -9.24
CA ARG A 30 -10.05 -3.32 -9.40
C ARG A 30 -11.10 -4.01 -10.28
N ASP A 31 -12.37 -3.63 -10.16
CA ASP A 31 -13.45 -4.23 -10.92
C ASP A 31 -13.41 -3.77 -12.40
N CYS A 32 -13.03 -2.51 -12.64
CA CYS A 32 -12.81 -1.99 -13.99
C CYS A 32 -11.63 -2.69 -14.67
N ILE A 33 -10.50 -2.83 -13.95
CA ILE A 33 -9.29 -3.49 -14.47
C ILE A 33 -9.59 -4.96 -14.80
N ALA A 34 -10.31 -5.66 -13.92
CA ALA A 34 -10.72 -7.04 -14.14
C ALA A 34 -11.65 -7.18 -15.36
N ALA A 35 -12.58 -6.24 -15.56
CA ALA A 35 -13.48 -6.25 -16.71
C ALA A 35 -12.77 -5.90 -18.04
N SER A 36 -11.85 -4.94 -18.03
CA SER A 36 -11.13 -4.51 -19.23
C SER A 36 -9.95 -5.39 -19.61
N GLN A 37 -9.50 -6.27 -18.69
CA GLN A 37 -8.29 -7.10 -18.80
C GLN A 37 -7.04 -6.29 -19.19
N SER A 38 -7.04 -4.99 -18.89
CA SER A 38 -6.00 -4.07 -19.37
C SER A 38 -5.86 -2.87 -18.43
N SER A 39 -6.27 -1.69 -18.88
CA SER A 39 -6.17 -0.43 -18.17
C SER A 39 -7.51 0.29 -18.08
N CYS A 40 -7.64 1.13 -17.05
CA CYS A 40 -8.77 2.05 -16.89
C CYS A 40 -8.25 3.49 -16.83
N LEU A 41 -9.06 4.42 -17.32
CA LEU A 41 -8.75 5.84 -17.25
C LEU A 41 -9.53 6.46 -16.09
N THR A 42 -8.81 7.20 -15.26
CA THR A 42 -9.44 8.04 -14.23
C THR A 42 -10.07 9.28 -14.86
N ALA A 43 -10.89 10.00 -14.09
CA ALA A 43 -11.56 11.22 -14.58
C ALA A 43 -10.56 12.32 -14.99
N ASP A 44 -9.38 12.35 -14.38
CA ASP A 44 -8.25 13.22 -14.72
C ASP A 44 -7.39 12.68 -15.88
N GLY A 45 -7.78 11.57 -16.52
CA GLY A 45 -7.10 10.98 -17.66
C GLY A 45 -5.88 10.12 -17.32
N SER A 46 -5.64 9.85 -16.03
CA SER A 46 -4.55 8.97 -15.59
C SER A 46 -4.86 7.52 -15.91
N ASN A 47 -3.85 6.76 -16.33
CA ASN A 47 -3.98 5.34 -16.63
C ASN A 47 -3.71 4.47 -15.39
N VAL A 48 -4.65 3.58 -15.07
CA VAL A 48 -4.54 2.62 -13.95
C VAL A 48 -4.61 1.19 -14.48
N THR A 49 -3.82 0.30 -13.92
CA THR A 49 -3.66 -1.08 -14.41
C THR A 49 -3.51 -2.05 -13.24
N ASP A 50 -3.52 -3.35 -13.57
CA ASP A 50 -3.23 -4.43 -12.63
C ASP A 50 -1.85 -4.29 -11.95
N GLY A 51 -0.90 -3.60 -12.60
CA GLY A 51 0.41 -3.28 -12.03
C GLY A 51 0.33 -2.44 -10.75
N GLY A 52 -0.78 -1.73 -10.50
CA GLY A 52 -1.02 -1.00 -9.25
C GLY A 52 -1.03 -1.91 -8.01
N MET A 53 -1.21 -3.22 -8.16
CA MET A 53 -1.14 -4.20 -7.06
C MET A 53 0.21 -4.18 -6.35
N VAL A 54 1.31 -3.83 -7.03
CA VAL A 54 2.67 -3.79 -6.44
C VAL A 54 2.74 -2.88 -5.22
N TRP A 55 1.97 -1.79 -5.20
CA TRP A 55 1.94 -0.86 -4.08
C TRP A 55 1.35 -1.50 -2.82
N GLY A 56 0.39 -2.42 -2.97
CA GLY A 56 -0.18 -3.17 -1.86
C GLY A 56 0.84 -4.13 -1.25
N VAL A 57 1.63 -4.80 -2.09
CA VAL A 57 2.72 -5.68 -1.64
C VAL A 57 3.76 -4.87 -0.85
N ILE A 58 4.16 -3.71 -1.36
CA ILE A 58 5.10 -2.81 -0.66
C ILE A 58 4.52 -2.34 0.68
N ALA A 59 3.24 -1.94 0.69
CA ALA A 59 2.55 -1.52 1.91
C ALA A 59 2.54 -2.62 2.99
N LEU A 60 2.23 -3.87 2.59
CA LEU A 60 2.26 -5.02 3.48
C LEU A 60 3.67 -5.32 4.00
N GLY A 61 4.69 -5.19 3.15
CA GLY A 61 6.10 -5.34 3.56
C GLY A 61 6.49 -4.35 4.66
N PHE A 62 6.13 -3.07 4.51
CA PHE A 62 6.38 -2.07 5.54
C PHE A 62 5.53 -2.27 6.80
N ALA A 63 4.28 -2.73 6.67
CA ALA A 63 3.45 -3.06 7.83
C ALA A 63 4.07 -4.20 8.65
N ALA A 64 4.56 -5.25 7.97
CA ALA A 64 5.30 -6.34 8.62
C ALA A 64 6.57 -5.82 9.30
N ALA A 65 7.35 -4.98 8.63
CA ALA A 65 8.55 -4.35 9.21
C ALA A 65 8.22 -3.49 10.44
N ALA A 66 7.10 -2.78 10.46
CA ALA A 66 6.64 -2.01 11.61
C ALA A 66 6.36 -2.91 12.82
N LEU A 67 5.67 -4.04 12.59
CA LEU A 67 5.39 -5.03 13.64
C LEU A 67 6.67 -5.67 14.18
N ILE A 68 7.59 -6.06 13.30
CA ILE A 68 8.90 -6.60 13.70
C ILE A 68 9.71 -5.54 14.46
N ALA A 69 9.73 -4.30 13.99
CA ALA A 69 10.45 -3.23 14.66
C ALA A 69 9.89 -2.94 16.07
N GLN A 70 8.59 -3.09 16.28
CA GLN A 70 7.93 -2.86 17.57
C GLN A 70 8.04 -4.05 18.53
N PHE A 71 7.81 -5.27 18.05
CA PHE A 71 7.64 -6.48 18.87
C PHE A 71 8.74 -7.53 18.71
N GLY A 72 9.58 -7.41 17.68
CA GLY A 72 10.73 -8.26 17.48
C GLY A 72 11.61 -8.27 18.72
N ARG A 73 11.88 -9.49 19.23
CA ARG A 73 12.85 -9.71 20.30
C ARG A 73 14.23 -9.32 19.75
N ARG A 74 15.00 -8.60 20.57
CA ARG A 74 16.41 -8.33 20.27
C ARG A 74 17.19 -9.63 20.27
#